data_AF-A0A354BTG0-F1
#
_entry.id   AF-A0A354BTG0-F1
#
_cell.length_a   1.000
_cell.length_b   1.000
_cell.length_c   1.000
_cell.angle_alpha   90.00
_cell.angle_beta   90.00
_cell.angle_gamma   90.00
#
_symmetry.space_group_name_H-M   'P 1'
#
loop_
_entity.id
_entity.type
_entity.pdbx_description
1 polymer ?
#
loop_
_entity_poly.entity_id
_entity_poly.type
_entity_poly.pdbx_seq_one_letter_code
_entity_poly.pdbx_strand_id
1 'polypeptide(L)'
;MGDHCRKRHWQYDTGHSGFAGAGIDVLEKEPCPADSPLWDEPNLLMTPHSAGYCQNLDERKIQQFVENFRCYIKSGKIPMSLDKTKGW
;
A
#
# COMPACT_ATOMS: atom_id res chain seq x y z
N MET A 1 -4.72 -12.62 1.51
CA MET A 1 -3.52 -12.43 0.68
C MET A 1 -3.96 -12.31 -0.77
N GLY A 2 -4.32 -11.10 -1.18
CA GLY A 2 -4.66 -10.82 -2.57
C GLY A 2 -3.40 -10.49 -3.35
N ASP A 3 -3.12 -11.24 -4.41
CA ASP A 3 -2.17 -10.85 -5.45
C ASP A 3 -2.69 -9.59 -6.16
N HIS A 4 -2.55 -8.42 -5.53
CA HIS A 4 -2.85 -7.14 -6.17
C HIS A 4 -1.71 -6.67 -7.09
N CYS A 5 -0.59 -7.39 -7.10
CA CYS A 5 0.53 -7.15 -8.00
C CYS A 5 0.85 -8.43 -8.79
N ARG A 6 -0.06 -8.86 -9.68
CA ARG A 6 0.23 -9.97 -10.60
C ARG A 6 1.13 -9.44 -11.72
N LYS A 7 2.36 -9.97 -11.82
CA LYS A 7 3.40 -9.73 -12.85
C LYS A 7 3.02 -10.02 -14.32
N ARG A 8 1.75 -10.01 -14.70
CA ARG A 8 1.35 -10.35 -16.08
C ARG A 8 0.69 -9.15 -16.75
N HIS A 9 1.40 -8.61 -17.75
CA HIS A 9 1.06 -7.49 -18.64
C HIS A 9 1.45 -6.07 -18.19
N TRP A 10 2.69 -5.88 -17.73
CA TRP A 10 3.45 -4.71 -18.18
C TRP A 10 4.45 -5.21 -19.24
N GLN A 11 3.92 -5.82 -20.31
CA GLN A 11 4.74 -6.01 -21.49
C GLN A 11 5.16 -4.61 -21.94
N TYR A 12 6.46 -4.45 -22.14
CA TYR A 12 7.10 -3.29 -22.75
C TYR A 12 6.52 -3.04 -24.14
N ASP A 13 5.28 -2.56 -24.19
CA ASP A 13 4.61 -2.15 -25.41
C ASP A 13 5.03 -0.70 -25.64
N THR A 14 6.13 -0.56 -26.38
CA THR A 14 6.75 0.69 -26.80
C THR A 14 5.86 1.43 -27.82
N GLY A 15 4.60 1.70 -27.47
CA GLY A 15 3.64 2.30 -28.39
C GLY A 15 2.20 2.34 -27.87
N HIS A 16 1.95 3.10 -26.79
CA HIS A 16 0.61 3.53 -26.36
C HIS A 16 -0.35 2.40 -25.93
N SER A 17 -0.08 1.81 -24.76
CA SER A 17 -1.18 1.35 -23.89
C SER A 17 -2.18 2.49 -23.74
N GLY A 18 -3.49 2.27 -23.89
CA GLY A 18 -4.54 3.30 -23.96
C GLY A 18 -4.74 4.21 -22.72
N PHE A 19 -3.74 4.31 -21.86
CA PHE A 19 -3.68 5.20 -20.71
C PHE A 19 -2.60 6.27 -20.96
N ALA A 20 -2.89 7.51 -20.55
CA ALA A 20 -1.94 8.61 -20.66
C ALA A 20 -0.77 8.51 -19.65
N GLY A 21 -0.87 7.60 -18.67
CA GLY A 21 0.16 7.33 -17.68
C GLY A 21 -0.38 6.57 -16.46
N ALA A 22 0.49 6.29 -15.49
CA ALA A 22 0.17 5.61 -14.24
C ALA A 22 0.86 6.27 -13.03
N GLY A 23 0.22 6.17 -11.86
CA GLY A 23 0.80 6.55 -10.57
C GLY A 23 0.86 5.34 -9.64
N ILE A 24 2.03 5.04 -9.07
CA ILE A 24 2.20 3.90 -8.15
C ILE A 24 2.90 4.36 -6.85
N ASP A 25 2.41 3.88 -5.71
CA ASP A 25 3.02 4.17 -4.39
C ASP A 25 3.69 2.95 -3.77
N VAL A 26 3.24 1.75 -4.13
CA VAL A 26 3.74 0.48 -3.56
C VAL A 26 4.39 -0.35 -4.65
N LEU A 27 5.49 -1.01 -4.29
CA LEU A 27 6.25 -1.87 -5.18
C LEU A 27 6.35 -3.27 -4.56
N GLU A 28 6.55 -4.27 -5.40
CA GLU A 28 6.77 -5.64 -4.91
C GLU A 28 8.04 -5.76 -4.07
N LYS A 29 9.11 -5.05 -4.48
CA LYS A 29 10.35 -4.93 -3.73
C LYS A 29 10.57 -3.48 -3.35
N GLU A 30 10.69 -3.26 -2.04
CA GLU A 30 10.89 -1.93 -1.46
C GLU A 30 12.18 -1.90 -0.62
N PRO A 31 13.03 -0.87 -0.78
CA PRO A 31 12.91 0.23 -1.75
C PRO A 31 13.08 -0.28 -3.20
N CYS A 32 12.57 0.49 -4.16
CA CYS A 32 12.70 0.16 -5.59
C CYS A 32 14.19 -0.06 -5.92
N PRO A 33 14.58 -1.21 -6.50
CA PRO A 33 15.96 -1.46 -6.91
C PRO A 33 16.49 -0.36 -7.83
N ALA A 34 17.75 0.03 -7.67
CA ALA A 34 18.35 1.11 -8.46
C ALA A 34 18.44 0.78 -9.97
N ASP A 35 18.51 -0.51 -10.31
CA ASP A 35 18.53 -1.05 -11.66
C ASP A 35 17.12 -1.34 -12.23
N SER A 36 16.06 -0.91 -11.53
CA SER A 36 14.69 -1.11 -11.98
C SER A 36 14.38 -0.25 -13.22
N PRO A 37 13.80 -0.84 -14.28
CA PRO A 37 13.40 -0.09 -15.48
C PRO A 37 12.25 0.90 -15.20
N LEU A 38 11.57 0.78 -14.07
CA LEU A 38 10.52 1.71 -13.65
C LEU A 38 11.04 3.13 -13.43
N TRP A 39 12.34 3.32 -13.18
CA TRP A 39 12.95 4.64 -13.07
C TRP A 39 12.94 5.42 -14.38
N ASP A 40 12.98 4.71 -15.51
CA ASP A 40 13.10 5.30 -16.85
C ASP A 40 11.75 5.32 -17.61
N GLU A 41 10.66 4.88 -16.99
CA GLU A 41 9.34 4.82 -17.64
C GLU A 41 8.72 6.23 -17.76
N PRO A 42 8.60 6.81 -18.97
CA PRO A 42 8.30 8.24 -19.15
C PRO A 42 6.89 8.65 -18.69
N ASN A 43 5.94 7.72 -18.62
CA ASN A 43 4.56 8.00 -18.21
C ASN A 43 4.22 7.44 -16.83
N LEU A 44 5.23 7.21 -15.98
CA LEU A 44 5.07 6.67 -14.62
C LEU A 44 5.47 7.69 -13.56
N LEU A 45 4.55 7.98 -12.65
CA LEU A 45 4.83 8.70 -11.41
C LEU A 45 4.95 7.70 -10.25
N MET A 46 6.08 7.70 -9.56
CA MET A 46 6.30 6.86 -8.38
C MET A 46 6.39 7.69 -7.11
N THR A 47 5.73 7.23 -6.04
CA THR A 47 5.89 7.75 -4.68
C THR A 47 6.47 6.65 -3.78
N PRO A 48 7.33 6.98 -2.80
CA PRO A 48 8.09 5.98 -2.04
C PRO A 48 7.29 5.42 -0.85
N HIS A 49 6.23 4.66 -1.11
CA HIS A 49 5.32 4.08 -0.09
C HIS A 49 4.90 5.13 0.96
N SER A 50 4.37 6.24 0.45
CA SER A 50 4.08 7.43 1.23
C SER A 50 2.60 7.83 1.21
N ALA A 51 1.76 7.19 0.38
CA ALA A 51 0.35 7.57 0.25
C ALA A 51 -0.47 7.31 1.52
N GLY A 52 0.00 6.43 2.40
CA GLY A 52 -0.59 6.20 3.73
C GLY A 52 -0.27 7.27 4.77
N TYR A 53 0.68 8.17 4.50
CA TYR A 53 1.05 9.24 5.43
C TYR A 53 0.10 10.43 5.29
N CYS A 54 -0.38 10.93 6.42
CA CYS A 54 -1.21 12.12 6.50
C CYS A 54 -0.88 12.91 7.77
N GLN A 55 -1.42 14.12 7.86
CA GLN A 55 -1.28 14.95 9.06
C GLN A 55 -1.83 14.22 10.29
N ASN A 56 -1.14 14.39 11.42
CA ASN A 56 -1.52 13.82 12.73
C ASN A 56 -1.64 12.29 12.74
N LEU A 57 -0.99 11.59 11.80
CA LEU A 57 -1.06 10.13 11.70
C LEU A 57 -0.64 9.44 13.01
N ASP A 58 0.43 9.92 13.66
CA ASP A 58 0.94 9.31 14.89
C ASP A 58 -0.03 9.47 16.06
N GLU A 59 -0.64 10.64 16.22
CA GLU A 59 -1.68 10.87 17.22
C GLU A 59 -2.88 9.94 17.00
N ARG A 60 -3.34 9.81 15.75
CA ARG A 60 -4.45 8.92 15.40
C ARG A 60 -4.11 7.45 15.65
N LYS A 61 -2.90 7.01 15.32
CA LYS A 61 -2.41 5.64 15.61
C LYS A 61 -2.42 5.36 17.11
N ILE A 62 -1.90 6.29 17.91
CA ILE A 62 -1.83 6.14 19.36
C ILE A 62 -3.24 6.10 19.97
N GLN A 63 -4.13 7.00 19.54
CA GLN A 63 -5.53 7.00 19.99
C GLN A 63 -6.21 5.66 19.71
N GLN A 64 -6.10 5.15 18.47
CA GLN A 64 -6.68 3.87 18.09
C GLN A 64 -6.10 2.71 18.90
N PHE A 65 -4.78 2.71 19.14
CA PHE A 65 -4.14 1.69 19.98
C PHE A 65 -4.67 1.73 21.42
N VAL A 66 -4.74 2.91 22.04
CA VAL A 66 -5.20 3.07 23.42
C VAL A 66 -6.65 2.61 23.58
N GLU A 67 -7.52 2.95 22.63
CA GLU A 67 -8.92 2.52 22.63
C GLU A 67 -9.04 0.99 22.51
N ASN A 68 -8.34 0.39 21.54
CA ASN A 68 -8.30 -1.05 21.36
C ASN A 68 -7.77 -1.78 22.59
N PHE A 69 -6.71 -1.26 23.21
CA PHE A 69 -6.11 -1.83 24.41
C PHE A 69 -7.06 -1.77 25.62
N ARG A 70 -7.79 -0.66 25.80
CA ARG A 70 -8.82 -0.54 26.84
C ARG A 70 -9.93 -1.57 26.67
N CYS A 71 -10.39 -1.80 25.44
CA CYS A 71 -11.39 -2.83 25.14
C CYS A 71 -10.86 -4.24 25.42
N TYR A 72 -9.59 -4.50 25.06
CA TYR A 72 -8.94 -5.77 25.31
C TYR A 72 -8.82 -6.10 26.79
N ILE A 73 -8.39 -5.16 27.64
CA ILE A 73 -8.29 -5.39 29.09
C ILE A 73 -9.66 -5.71 29.72
N LYS A 74 -10.74 -5.09 29.22
CA LYS A 74 -12.10 -5.30 29.75
C LYS A 74 -12.75 -6.61 29.29
N SER A 75 -12.50 -7.01 28.05
CA SER A 75 -13.28 -8.07 27.39
C SER A 75 -12.46 -9.25 26.87
N GLY A 76 -11.13 -9.16 26.91
CA GLY A 76 -10.21 -10.08 26.24
C GLY A 76 -10.25 -10.00 24.71
N LYS A 77 -11.01 -9.06 24.13
CA LYS A 77 -11.22 -8.91 22.69
C LYS A 77 -10.78 -7.54 22.22
N ILE A 78 -10.05 -7.50 21.12
CA ILE A 78 -9.78 -6.25 20.38
C ILE A 78 -10.99 -6.03 19.47
N PRO A 79 -11.58 -4.82 19.42
CA PRO A 79 -12.60 -4.48 18.45
C PRO A 79 -12.07 -4.79 17.04
N MET A 80 -12.69 -5.74 16.35
CA MET A 80 -12.20 -6.20 15.05
C MET A 80 -12.36 -5.08 14.02
N SER A 81 -11.24 -4.51 13.57
CA SER A 81 -11.21 -3.67 12.35
C SER A 81 -10.94 -4.50 11.09
N LEU A 82 -10.62 -5.79 11.24
CA LEU A 82 -10.21 -6.71 10.18
C LEU A 82 -10.87 -8.06 10.41
N ASP A 83 -11.54 -8.63 9.41
CA ASP A 83 -12.08 -9.98 9.49
C ASP A 83 -11.04 -10.99 8.98
N LYS A 84 -10.36 -11.65 9.93
CA LYS A 84 -9.31 -12.64 9.61
C LYS A 84 -9.80 -13.83 8.78
N THR A 85 -11.11 -14.12 8.78
CA THR A 85 -11.67 -15.21 7.96
C THR A 85 -11.88 -14.79 6.51
N LYS A 86 -12.08 -13.50 6.26
CA LYS A 86 -12.22 -12.90 4.92
C LYS A 86 -10.88 -12.44 4.36
N GLY A 87 -9.89 -12.20 5.24
CA GLY A 87 -8.56 -11.75 4.88
C GLY A 87 -8.44 -10.24 4.64
N TRP A 88 -9.45 -9.47 5.05
CA TRP A 88 -9.51 -8.01 5.05
C TRP A 88 -10.53 -7.52 6.09
#